data_AF-A0AA42KRG4-F1
#
_entry.id   AF-A0AA42KRG4-F1
#
_cell.length_a   1.000
_cell.length_b   1.000
_cell.length_c   1.000
_cell.angle_alpha   90.00
_cell.angle_beta   90.00
_cell.angle_gamma   90.00
#
_symmetry.space_group_name_H-M   'P 1'
#
loop_
_entity.id
_entity.type
_entity.pdbx_description
1 polymer ?
#
loop_
_entity_poly.entity_id
_entity_poly.type
_entity_poly.pdbx_seq_one_letter_code
_entity_poly.pdbx_strand_id
1 'polypeptide(L)'
;AGRLSLQHLGMSERDRRLLDDNLRKPHGIILVTGPTGSGKTTTLYAGLVTLNDRSRNILTVEDPIEYYLEGIGQTQVNPRVDMTFARGLRAILRQDPDVVMVGEIRDQETADIAVQASLTGHLVLSTLHTNSAVGAVTRLVDMGVEPFLLSSSLLGVLAQRLVRVLCVHCREARPADEAECGLLGLDPQNPPLIHHAKGCPECHQQGYRGRTGIYELVIFDDKMRTLVHNGVGEQELLRHARSLGPSIRDDGRRKVLEGVTTLEEVLRVTRED
;
A
#
# COMPACT_ATOMS: atom_id res chain seq x y z
N ALA A 1 9.59 -7.43 18.88
CA ALA A 1 8.52 -7.32 17.86
C ALA A 1 8.58 -8.53 16.93
N GLY A 2 7.57 -9.41 16.96
CA GLY A 2 7.55 -10.61 16.12
C GLY A 2 7.46 -10.25 14.63
N ARG A 3 8.58 -10.41 13.92
CA ARG A 3 8.80 -10.36 12.45
C ARG A 3 7.74 -9.60 11.62
N LEU A 4 7.75 -8.27 11.73
CA LEU A 4 7.25 -7.40 10.66
C LEU A 4 8.10 -7.65 9.41
N SER A 5 7.56 -8.44 8.49
CA SER A 5 8.21 -8.79 7.24
C SER A 5 7.18 -8.73 6.13
N LEU A 6 7.56 -8.18 4.99
CA LEU A 6 6.73 -8.14 3.78
C LEU A 6 6.22 -9.54 3.39
N GLN A 7 6.96 -10.60 3.74
CA GLN A 7 6.57 -11.99 3.47
C GLN A 7 5.27 -12.40 4.17
N HIS A 8 4.98 -11.85 5.34
CA HIS A 8 3.81 -12.25 6.14
C HIS A 8 2.59 -11.35 5.92
N LEU A 9 2.69 -10.33 5.06
CA LEU A 9 1.60 -9.37 4.84
C LEU A 9 0.51 -9.91 3.87
N GLY A 10 0.82 -10.99 3.16
CA GLY A 10 -0.11 -11.63 2.21
C GLY A 10 -0.06 -11.03 0.80
N MET A 11 0.99 -10.29 0.46
CA MET A 11 1.28 -9.85 -0.90
C MET A 11 1.46 -11.05 -1.84
N SER A 12 1.08 -10.88 -3.10
CA SER A 12 1.47 -11.84 -4.15
C SER A 12 3.00 -11.90 -4.26
N GLU A 13 3.53 -13.01 -4.77
CA GLU A 13 4.98 -13.13 -4.96
C GLU A 13 5.53 -12.04 -5.90
N ARG A 14 4.77 -11.71 -6.95
CA ARG A 14 5.07 -10.61 -7.88
C ARG A 14 5.21 -9.29 -7.13
N ASP A 15 4.18 -8.88 -6.40
CA ASP A 15 4.16 -7.55 -5.77
C ASP A 15 5.19 -7.44 -4.65
N ARG A 16 5.40 -8.52 -3.91
CA ARG A 16 6.45 -8.58 -2.88
C ARG A 16 7.83 -8.37 -3.49
N ARG A 17 8.16 -9.06 -4.59
CA ARG A 17 9.46 -8.91 -5.27
C ARG A 17 9.64 -7.50 -5.82
N LEU A 18 8.63 -6.99 -6.54
CA LEU A 18 8.68 -5.64 -7.08
C LEU A 18 8.82 -4.57 -5.99
N LEU A 19 8.13 -4.72 -4.86
CA LEU A 19 8.26 -3.79 -3.74
C LEU A 19 9.66 -3.87 -3.11
N ASP A 20 10.20 -5.09 -2.89
CA ASP A 20 11.56 -5.27 -2.36
C ASP A 20 12.62 -4.63 -3.28
N ASP A 21 12.50 -4.84 -4.59
CA ASP A 21 13.40 -4.25 -5.59
C ASP A 21 13.35 -2.72 -5.59
N ASN A 22 12.17 -2.13 -5.40
CA ASN A 22 12.00 -0.68 -5.35
C ASN A 22 12.47 -0.08 -4.01
N LEU A 23 12.26 -0.77 -2.89
CA LEU A 23 12.78 -0.34 -1.59
C LEU A 23 14.32 -0.27 -1.57
N ARG A 24 15.00 -1.07 -2.40
CA ARG A 24 16.47 -1.06 -2.49
C ARG A 24 17.03 0.07 -3.35
N LYS A 25 16.19 0.81 -4.09
CA LYS A 25 16.62 1.96 -4.89
C LYS A 25 17.28 3.02 -4.00
N PRO A 26 18.27 3.76 -4.53
CA PRO A 26 18.97 4.78 -3.74
C PRO A 26 18.05 5.96 -3.39
N HIS A 27 17.15 6.33 -4.30
CA HIS A 27 16.27 7.48 -4.12
C HIS A 27 14.96 7.33 -4.89
N GLY A 28 13.99 8.17 -4.55
CA GLY A 28 12.64 8.19 -5.14
C GLY A 28 11.55 8.02 -4.08
N ILE A 29 10.29 8.07 -4.49
CA ILE A 29 9.14 8.01 -3.59
C ILE A 29 8.38 6.70 -3.79
N ILE A 30 8.09 6.01 -2.68
CA ILE A 30 7.12 4.91 -2.64
C ILE A 30 5.96 5.35 -1.74
N LEU A 31 4.74 5.30 -2.29
CA LEU A 31 3.52 5.67 -1.58
C LEU A 31 2.71 4.43 -1.24
N VAL A 32 2.22 4.34 0.00
CA VAL A 32 1.22 3.35 0.40
C VAL A 32 -0.12 4.05 0.56
N THR A 33 -1.13 3.62 -0.17
CA THR A 33 -2.45 4.26 -0.17
C THR A 33 -3.56 3.36 0.36
N GLY A 34 -4.62 4.01 0.84
CA GLY A 34 -5.85 3.37 1.28
C GLY A 34 -6.49 4.07 2.48
N PRO A 35 -7.69 3.64 2.88
CA PRO A 35 -8.45 4.24 3.95
C PRO A 35 -7.79 3.99 5.31
N THR A 36 -8.37 4.59 6.35
CA THR A 36 -7.99 4.29 7.74
C THR A 36 -8.19 2.80 8.04
N GLY A 37 -7.24 2.19 8.75
CA GLY A 37 -7.31 0.78 9.10
C GLY A 37 -7.00 -0.20 7.95
N SER A 38 -6.50 0.27 6.80
CA SER A 38 -6.07 -0.61 5.71
C SER A 38 -4.71 -1.26 5.93
N GLY A 39 -3.99 -0.92 7.02
CA GLY A 39 -2.69 -1.49 7.37
C GLY A 39 -1.49 -0.81 6.70
N LYS A 40 -1.61 0.45 6.29
CA LYS A 40 -0.53 1.23 5.65
C LYS A 40 0.73 1.30 6.52
N THR A 41 0.59 1.66 7.80
CA THR A 41 1.71 1.74 8.75
C THR A 41 2.42 0.40 8.89
N THR A 42 1.66 -0.70 8.96
CA THR A 42 2.23 -2.06 9.04
C THR A 42 3.10 -2.38 7.82
N THR A 43 2.66 -1.98 6.63
CA THR A 43 3.45 -2.17 5.39
C THR A 43 4.66 -1.27 5.34
N LEU A 44 4.53 0.01 5.72
CA LEU A 44 5.66 0.93 5.81
C LEU A 44 6.73 0.42 6.79
N TYR A 45 6.32 0.01 7.99
CA TYR A 45 7.23 -0.50 9.00
C TYR A 45 7.91 -1.80 8.54
N ALA A 46 7.19 -2.70 7.86
CA ALA A 46 7.81 -3.89 7.27
C ALA A 46 8.83 -3.54 6.19
N GLY A 47 8.57 -2.51 5.37
CA GLY A 47 9.54 -1.96 4.42
C GLY A 47 10.77 -1.37 5.11
N LEU A 48 10.58 -0.56 6.14
CA LEU A 48 11.67 0.02 6.94
C LEU A 48 12.53 -1.04 7.63
N VAL A 49 11.91 -2.07 8.23
CA VAL A 49 12.63 -3.21 8.83
C VAL A 49 13.43 -3.97 7.77
N THR A 50 12.94 -4.06 6.54
CA THR A 50 13.64 -4.72 5.42
C THR A 50 14.89 -3.93 5.01
N LEU A 51 14.88 -2.61 5.17
CA LEU A 51 15.99 -1.70 4.87
C LEU A 51 16.95 -1.49 6.03
N ASN A 52 16.57 -1.88 7.25
CA ASN A 52 17.35 -1.68 8.47
C ASN A 52 18.44 -2.74 8.62
N ASP A 53 19.46 -2.65 7.77
CA ASP A 53 20.68 -3.48 7.81
C ASP A 53 21.85 -2.78 8.54
N ARG A 54 21.57 -1.66 9.22
CA ARG A 54 22.53 -0.76 9.89
C ARG A 54 23.53 -0.06 8.98
N SER A 55 23.41 -0.19 7.65
CA SER A 55 24.21 0.57 6.69
C SER A 55 23.58 1.91 6.28
N ARG A 56 22.27 2.06 6.51
CA ARG A 56 21.47 3.23 6.15
C ARG A 56 20.99 3.99 7.38
N ASN A 57 21.06 5.32 7.34
CA ASN A 57 20.43 6.20 8.30
C ASN A 57 18.94 6.36 7.96
N ILE A 58 18.07 5.75 8.78
CA ILE A 58 16.63 5.72 8.57
C ILE A 58 15.93 6.61 9.61
N LEU A 59 15.24 7.64 9.14
CA LEU A 59 14.56 8.61 9.99
C LEU A 59 13.08 8.76 9.62
N THR A 60 12.20 8.90 10.62
CA THR A 60 10.75 9.00 10.41
C THR A 60 10.13 10.21 11.11
N VAL A 61 9.02 10.71 10.54
CA VAL A 61 8.13 11.68 11.19
C VAL A 61 6.69 11.12 11.19
N GLU A 62 6.08 10.97 12.37
CA GLU A 62 4.85 10.19 12.56
C GLU A 62 3.84 10.87 13.51
N ASP A 63 2.55 10.54 13.40
CA ASP A 63 1.47 11.09 14.25
C ASP A 63 0.37 10.05 14.59
N PRO A 64 0.45 9.35 15.75
CA PRO A 64 1.60 9.19 16.63
C PRO A 64 2.53 8.06 16.15
N ILE A 65 3.63 7.82 16.87
CA ILE A 65 4.44 6.61 16.69
C ILE A 65 3.63 5.42 17.22
N GLU A 66 3.34 4.42 16.39
CA GLU A 66 2.56 3.25 16.79
C GLU A 66 3.34 2.32 17.73
N TYR A 67 4.62 2.09 17.43
CA TYR A 67 5.57 1.37 18.29
C TYR A 67 7.01 1.63 17.84
N TYR A 68 7.95 1.42 18.76
CA TYR A 68 9.36 1.70 18.53
C TYR A 68 10.04 0.63 17.66
N LEU A 69 10.74 1.07 16.62
CA LEU A 69 11.58 0.26 15.74
C LEU A 69 13.05 0.47 16.11
N GLU A 70 13.68 -0.57 16.64
CA GLU A 70 15.10 -0.52 17.00
C GLU A 70 16.00 -0.22 15.79
N GLY A 71 16.92 0.73 15.94
CA GLY A 71 17.83 1.15 14.86
C GLY A 71 17.27 2.21 13.91
N ILE A 72 16.03 2.67 14.13
CA ILE A 72 15.38 3.71 13.32
C ILE A 72 15.11 4.93 14.19
N GLY A 73 15.49 6.12 13.72
CA GLY A 73 15.23 7.37 14.42
C GLY A 73 13.81 7.85 14.17
N GLN A 74 12.91 7.70 15.14
CA GLN A 74 11.51 8.07 14.99
C GLN A 74 11.18 9.38 15.70
N THR A 75 10.64 10.35 14.97
CA THR A 75 10.19 11.65 15.49
C THR A 75 8.67 11.71 15.48
N GLN A 76 8.06 12.08 16.60
CA GLN A 76 6.61 12.27 16.66
C GLN A 76 6.25 13.74 16.43
N VAL A 77 5.20 13.97 15.64
CA VAL A 77 4.51 15.26 15.52
C VAL A 77 4.03 15.70 16.92
N ASN A 78 4.22 16.98 17.22
CA ASN A 78 3.85 17.56 18.50
C ASN A 78 3.29 18.98 18.30
N PRO A 79 1.96 19.13 18.24
CA PRO A 79 1.31 20.43 18.05
C PRO A 79 1.63 21.44 19.16
N ARG A 80 1.96 21.00 20.38
CA ARG A 80 2.24 21.90 21.52
C ARG A 80 3.51 22.73 21.33
N VAL A 81 4.43 22.26 20.51
CA VAL A 81 5.69 22.94 20.19
C VAL A 81 5.81 23.25 18.69
N ASP A 82 4.68 23.19 17.98
CA ASP A 82 4.59 23.41 16.54
C ASP A 82 5.50 22.48 15.72
N MET A 83 5.68 21.24 16.17
CA MET A 83 6.38 20.20 15.42
C MET A 83 5.40 19.51 14.46
N THR A 84 5.27 20.05 13.24
CA THR A 84 4.41 19.52 12.16
C THR A 84 5.15 18.50 11.28
N PHE A 85 4.45 17.82 10.37
CA PHE A 85 5.07 16.95 9.36
C PHE A 85 6.10 17.69 8.52
N ALA A 86 5.75 18.83 7.94
CA ALA A 86 6.66 19.64 7.14
C ALA A 86 7.90 20.10 7.94
N ARG A 87 7.72 20.54 9.19
CA ARG A 87 8.85 20.97 10.04
C ARG A 87 9.74 19.80 10.43
N GLY A 88 9.16 18.67 10.82
CA GLY A 88 9.88 17.44 11.15
C GLY A 88 10.67 16.90 9.97
N LEU A 89 10.05 16.85 8.80
CA LEU A 89 10.69 16.42 7.55
C LEU A 89 11.89 17.32 7.18
N ARG A 90 11.75 18.65 7.25
CA ARG A 90 12.89 19.57 7.03
C ARG A 90 14.01 19.35 8.04
N ALA A 91 13.70 19.02 9.29
CA ALA A 91 14.70 18.76 10.31
C ALA A 91 15.45 17.45 10.01
N ILE A 92 14.74 16.40 9.63
CA ILE A 92 15.30 15.10 9.22
C ILE A 92 16.28 15.26 8.06
N LEU A 93 15.96 16.08 7.06
CA LEU A 93 16.85 16.31 5.91
C LEU A 93 18.19 17.00 6.26
N ARG A 94 18.36 17.51 7.49
CA ARG A 94 19.64 18.03 8.00
C ARG A 94 20.37 17.03 8.91
N GLN A 95 19.92 15.78 8.94
CA GLN A 95 20.51 14.71 9.76
C GLN A 95 21.21 13.65 8.91
N ASP A 96 21.55 13.98 7.66
CA ASP A 96 22.20 13.07 6.71
C ASP A 96 21.43 11.73 6.53
N PRO A 97 20.10 11.74 6.26
CA PRO A 97 19.33 10.51 6.10
C PRO A 97 19.60 9.83 4.75
N ASP A 98 19.53 8.51 4.72
CA ASP A 98 19.44 7.74 3.46
C ASP A 98 17.97 7.45 3.10
N VAL A 99 17.18 7.12 4.12
CA VAL A 99 15.75 6.78 4.00
C VAL A 99 14.94 7.66 4.94
N VAL A 100 13.90 8.27 4.39
CA VAL A 100 12.97 9.11 5.14
C VAL A 100 11.57 8.52 5.05
N MET A 101 10.89 8.36 6.20
CA MET A 101 9.48 8.02 6.23
C MET A 101 8.65 9.18 6.78
N VAL A 102 7.63 9.58 6.02
CA VAL A 102 6.64 10.57 6.45
C VAL A 102 5.34 9.81 6.69
N GLY A 103 4.78 9.89 7.89
CA GLY A 103 3.59 9.13 8.27
C GLY A 103 2.45 9.30 7.25
N GLU A 104 2.27 10.51 6.75
CA GLU A 104 1.35 10.83 5.66
C GLU A 104 1.66 12.18 5.02
N ILE A 105 1.20 12.37 3.78
CA ILE A 105 1.19 13.67 3.11
C ILE A 105 -0.25 14.18 3.10
N ARG A 106 -0.52 15.26 3.85
CA ARG A 106 -1.86 15.88 3.94
C ARG A 106 -1.97 17.21 3.19
N ASP A 107 -0.85 17.89 2.99
CA ASP A 107 -0.77 19.24 2.48
C ASP A 107 0.33 19.40 1.42
N GLN A 108 0.25 20.49 0.67
CA GLN A 108 1.20 20.84 -0.39
C GLN A 108 2.62 20.99 0.14
N GLU A 109 2.78 21.64 1.30
CA GLU A 109 4.10 21.91 1.88
C GLU A 109 4.88 20.61 2.15
N THR A 110 4.22 19.64 2.78
CA THR A 110 4.82 18.32 3.06
C THR A 110 5.07 17.55 1.76
N ALA A 111 4.15 17.64 0.78
CA ALA A 111 4.32 17.01 -0.53
C ALA A 111 5.55 17.54 -1.27
N ASP A 112 5.71 18.87 -1.32
CA ASP A 112 6.82 19.54 -1.99
C ASP A 112 8.16 19.12 -1.37
N ILE A 113 8.26 19.12 -0.03
CA ILE A 113 9.49 18.70 0.65
C ILE A 113 9.79 17.22 0.38
N ALA A 114 8.79 16.33 0.39
CA ALA A 114 8.98 14.91 0.10
C ALA A 114 9.48 14.68 -1.34
N VAL A 115 8.92 15.43 -2.30
CA VAL A 115 9.35 15.40 -3.69
C VAL A 115 10.77 15.92 -3.85
N GLN A 116 11.10 17.07 -3.25
CA GLN A 116 12.46 17.60 -3.29
C GLN A 116 13.47 16.66 -2.65
N ALA A 117 13.16 16.06 -1.50
CA ALA A 117 14.01 15.05 -0.86
C ALA A 117 14.31 13.88 -1.79
N SER A 118 13.30 13.38 -2.50
CA SER A 118 13.47 12.26 -3.43
C SER A 118 14.35 12.59 -4.64
N LEU A 119 14.32 13.85 -5.10
CA LEU A 119 15.12 14.35 -6.22
C LEU A 119 16.56 14.67 -5.78
N THR A 120 16.79 14.92 -4.49
CA THR A 120 18.11 15.17 -3.91
C THR A 120 18.79 13.91 -3.37
N GLY A 121 18.32 12.72 -3.76
CA GLY A 121 19.02 11.46 -3.50
C GLY A 121 18.52 10.66 -2.29
N HIS A 122 17.34 10.98 -1.75
CA HIS A 122 16.76 10.24 -0.63
C HIS A 122 15.68 9.25 -1.08
N LEU A 123 15.60 8.09 -0.42
CA LEU A 123 14.44 7.22 -0.55
C LEU A 123 13.34 7.69 0.42
N VAL A 124 12.19 8.06 -0.12
CA VAL A 124 11.06 8.58 0.66
C VAL A 124 9.91 7.57 0.67
N LEU A 125 9.47 7.19 1.86
CA LEU A 125 8.27 6.39 2.07
C LEU A 125 7.19 7.25 2.69
N SER A 126 5.96 7.19 2.16
CA SER A 126 4.86 7.93 2.77
C SER A 126 3.51 7.27 2.55
N THR A 127 2.47 7.80 3.18
CA THR A 127 1.09 7.41 2.93
C THR A 127 0.24 8.52 2.33
N LEU A 128 -0.77 8.11 1.57
CA LEU A 128 -1.87 8.96 1.11
C LEU A 128 -3.21 8.28 1.35
N HIS A 129 -4.25 9.09 1.49
CA HIS A 129 -5.63 8.61 1.58
C HIS A 129 -6.30 8.70 0.22
N THR A 130 -6.01 7.71 -0.65
CA THR A 130 -6.69 7.54 -1.94
C THR A 130 -7.28 6.15 -2.07
N ASN A 131 -8.28 6.03 -2.95
CA ASN A 131 -8.97 4.77 -3.15
C ASN A 131 -8.19 3.82 -4.08
N SER A 132 -7.61 4.35 -5.14
CA SER A 132 -6.77 3.64 -6.10
C SER A 132 -5.29 4.01 -5.97
N ALA A 133 -4.40 3.20 -6.54
CA ALA A 133 -2.97 3.51 -6.63
C ALA A 133 -2.73 4.70 -7.59
N VAL A 134 -3.43 4.73 -8.72
CA VAL A 134 -3.29 5.81 -9.71
C VAL A 134 -3.84 7.13 -9.19
N GLY A 135 -4.91 7.11 -8.40
CA GLY A 135 -5.49 8.30 -7.77
C GLY A 135 -4.53 9.03 -6.83
N ALA A 136 -3.44 8.38 -6.38
CA ALA A 136 -2.35 9.05 -5.67
C ALA A 136 -1.66 10.12 -6.51
N VAL A 137 -1.52 9.88 -7.82
CA VAL A 137 -0.94 10.86 -8.76
C VAL A 137 -1.85 12.08 -8.85
N THR A 138 -3.15 11.86 -9.14
CA THR A 138 -4.15 12.92 -9.20
C THR A 138 -4.18 13.72 -7.89
N ARG A 139 -4.15 13.03 -6.75
CA ARG A 139 -4.16 13.68 -5.43
C ARG A 139 -2.96 14.59 -5.20
N LEU A 140 -1.77 14.21 -5.64
CA LEU A 140 -0.57 15.05 -5.52
C LEU A 140 -0.63 16.25 -6.47
N VAL A 141 -1.15 16.07 -7.68
CA VAL A 141 -1.40 17.18 -8.62
C VAL A 141 -2.43 18.15 -8.05
N ASP A 142 -3.52 17.65 -7.46
CA ASP A 142 -4.56 18.48 -6.82
C ASP A 142 -4.01 19.25 -5.60
N MET A 143 -2.99 18.72 -4.93
CA MET A 143 -2.26 19.43 -3.88
C MET A 143 -1.32 20.51 -4.42
N GLY A 144 -1.12 20.60 -5.74
CA GLY A 144 -0.27 21.58 -6.40
C GLY A 144 1.15 21.09 -6.69
N VAL A 145 1.41 19.78 -6.64
CA VAL A 145 2.70 19.23 -7.09
C VAL A 145 2.72 19.13 -8.61
N GLU A 146 3.75 19.71 -9.23
CA GLU A 146 3.91 19.70 -10.68
C GLU A 146 4.08 18.28 -11.25
N PRO A 147 3.34 17.89 -12.31
CA PRO A 147 3.39 16.53 -12.86
C PRO A 147 4.79 16.05 -13.29
N PHE A 148 5.64 16.95 -13.78
CA PHE A 148 7.00 16.60 -14.18
C PHE A 148 7.90 16.19 -12.98
N LEU A 149 7.64 16.74 -11.80
CA LEU A 149 8.32 16.33 -10.58
C LEU A 149 7.86 14.94 -10.16
N LEU A 150 6.56 14.66 -10.27
CA LEU A 150 6.01 13.33 -9.98
C LEU A 150 6.55 12.26 -10.93
N SER A 151 6.64 12.56 -12.23
CA SER A 151 7.17 11.60 -13.22
C SER A 151 8.64 11.25 -13.00
N SER A 152 9.41 12.14 -12.37
CA SER A 152 10.82 11.89 -12.07
C SER A 152 11.03 11.24 -10.70
N SER A 153 10.19 11.56 -9.71
CA SER A 153 10.34 11.14 -8.32
C SER A 153 9.65 9.82 -7.94
N LEU A 154 8.46 9.52 -8.48
CA LEU A 154 7.70 8.34 -8.07
C LEU A 154 8.33 7.05 -8.59
N LEU A 155 8.56 6.09 -7.69
CA LEU A 155 9.00 4.72 -7.99
C LEU A 155 7.80 3.78 -8.12
N GLY A 156 6.86 3.89 -7.18
CA GLY A 156 5.67 3.06 -7.17
C GLY A 156 4.64 3.50 -6.14
N VAL A 157 3.41 3.09 -6.39
CA VAL A 157 2.28 3.31 -5.47
C VAL A 157 1.63 1.96 -5.17
N LEU A 158 1.49 1.67 -3.88
CA LEU A 158 0.88 0.46 -3.36
C LEU A 158 -0.48 0.80 -2.72
N ALA A 159 -1.58 0.49 -3.41
CA ALA A 159 -2.90 0.55 -2.79
C ALA A 159 -3.17 -0.73 -1.98
N GLN A 160 -3.76 -0.54 -0.81
CA GLN A 160 -3.97 -1.62 0.15
C GLN A 160 -5.36 -1.56 0.81
N ARG A 161 -5.93 -2.73 1.07
CA ARG A 161 -7.10 -2.96 1.95
C ARG A 161 -6.84 -4.18 2.83
N LEU A 162 -7.56 -4.31 3.95
CA LEU A 162 -7.56 -5.54 4.76
C LEU A 162 -8.88 -6.29 4.60
N VAL A 163 -8.78 -7.58 4.31
CA VAL A 163 -9.89 -8.52 4.33
C VAL A 163 -9.76 -9.46 5.53
N ARG A 164 -10.89 -9.93 6.06
CA ARG A 164 -10.90 -10.92 7.13
C ARG A 164 -10.52 -12.30 6.58
N VAL A 165 -9.72 -13.04 7.34
CA VAL A 165 -9.31 -14.41 6.98
C VAL A 165 -10.35 -15.40 7.47
N LEU A 166 -10.78 -16.31 6.61
CA LEU A 166 -11.72 -17.38 6.95
C LEU A 166 -11.20 -18.25 8.09
N CYS A 167 -12.08 -18.61 9.02
CA CYS A 167 -11.73 -19.53 10.09
C CYS A 167 -11.46 -20.93 9.52
N VAL A 168 -10.25 -21.44 9.69
CA VAL A 168 -9.84 -22.76 9.18
C VAL A 168 -10.61 -23.93 9.79
N HIS A 169 -11.21 -23.74 10.98
CA HIS A 169 -11.97 -24.78 11.67
C HIS A 169 -13.42 -24.93 11.17
N CYS A 170 -13.99 -23.89 10.56
CA CYS A 170 -15.41 -23.89 10.19
C CYS A 170 -15.72 -23.38 8.79
N ARG A 171 -14.71 -23.04 7.97
CA ARG A 171 -14.94 -22.67 6.58
C ARG A 171 -15.57 -23.84 5.84
N GLU A 172 -16.59 -23.56 5.04
CA GLU A 172 -17.27 -24.57 4.22
C GLU A 172 -17.02 -24.25 2.75
N ALA A 173 -16.68 -25.27 1.98
CA ALA A 173 -16.48 -25.16 0.54
C ALA A 173 -17.77 -25.54 -0.19
N ARG A 174 -18.15 -24.73 -1.18
CA ARG A 174 -19.17 -25.10 -2.17
C ARG A 174 -18.79 -24.59 -3.56
N PRO A 175 -19.34 -25.18 -4.63
CA PRO A 175 -19.26 -24.57 -5.94
C PRO A 175 -19.84 -23.15 -5.91
N ALA A 176 -19.15 -22.21 -6.56
CA ALA A 176 -19.67 -20.87 -6.80
C ALA A 176 -20.94 -20.95 -7.65
N ASP A 177 -21.93 -20.11 -7.35
CA ASP A 177 -23.11 -19.97 -8.20
C ASP A 177 -22.81 -19.11 -9.44
N GLU A 178 -23.79 -18.99 -10.35
CA GLU A 178 -23.64 -18.22 -11.59
C GLU A 178 -23.30 -16.74 -11.35
N ALA A 179 -23.91 -16.11 -10.33
CA ALA A 179 -23.67 -14.72 -10.00
C ALA A 179 -22.26 -14.51 -9.44
N GLU A 180 -21.81 -15.41 -8.56
CA GLU A 180 -20.46 -15.42 -8.00
C GLU A 180 -19.41 -15.66 -9.09
N CYS A 181 -19.66 -16.58 -10.02
CA CYS A 181 -18.80 -16.80 -11.18
C CYS A 181 -18.69 -15.53 -12.03
N GLY A 182 -19.81 -14.85 -12.30
CA GLY A 182 -19.81 -13.57 -13.00
C GLY A 182 -18.98 -12.48 -12.30
N LEU A 183 -19.11 -12.35 -10.98
CA LEU A 183 -18.35 -11.39 -10.18
C LEU A 183 -16.85 -11.70 -10.10
N LEU A 184 -16.48 -12.98 -10.16
CA LEU A 184 -15.10 -13.43 -10.20
C LEU A 184 -14.51 -13.45 -11.63
N GLY A 185 -15.34 -13.24 -12.65
CA GLY A 185 -14.95 -13.37 -14.06
C GLY A 185 -14.53 -14.79 -14.43
N LEU A 186 -15.30 -15.78 -13.96
CA LEU A 186 -15.07 -17.21 -14.16
C LEU A 186 -16.24 -17.84 -14.92
N ASP A 187 -15.97 -18.98 -15.56
CA ASP A 187 -16.98 -19.71 -16.33
C ASP A 187 -17.96 -20.46 -15.41
N PRO A 188 -19.27 -20.13 -15.43
CA PRO A 188 -20.27 -20.83 -14.62
C PRO A 188 -20.47 -22.30 -15.01
N GLN A 189 -20.00 -22.74 -16.19
CA GLN A 189 -20.05 -24.15 -16.59
C GLN A 189 -19.02 -25.01 -15.84
N ASN A 190 -17.98 -24.39 -15.28
CA ASN A 190 -16.97 -25.06 -14.47
C ASN A 190 -16.71 -24.26 -13.19
N PRO A 191 -17.69 -24.19 -12.27
CA PRO A 191 -17.63 -23.32 -11.12
C PRO A 191 -16.53 -23.77 -10.15
N PRO A 192 -15.64 -22.86 -9.71
CA PRO A 192 -14.64 -23.20 -8.71
C PRO A 192 -15.31 -23.50 -7.36
N LEU A 193 -14.60 -24.24 -6.51
CA LEU A 193 -14.95 -24.28 -5.08
C LEU A 193 -14.51 -22.98 -4.42
N ILE A 194 -15.46 -22.26 -3.86
CA ILE A 194 -15.22 -21.09 -3.00
C ILE A 194 -15.61 -21.42 -1.57
N HIS A 195 -15.06 -20.68 -0.62
CA HIS A 195 -15.28 -20.91 0.79
C HIS A 195 -16.15 -19.82 1.41
N HIS A 196 -17.02 -20.20 2.34
CA HIS A 196 -17.90 -19.30 3.08
C HIS A 196 -17.69 -19.39 4.58
N ALA A 197 -18.07 -18.33 5.27
CA ALA A 197 -18.01 -18.20 6.71
C ALA A 197 -19.24 -18.86 7.37
N LYS A 198 -19.01 -19.85 8.25
CA LYS A 198 -20.06 -20.51 9.04
C LYS A 198 -20.19 -19.99 10.47
N GLY A 199 -19.04 -19.88 11.16
CA GLY A 199 -18.99 -19.62 12.60
C GLY A 199 -18.79 -20.90 13.42
N CYS A 200 -17.91 -20.82 14.42
CA CYS A 200 -17.71 -21.85 15.44
C CYS A 200 -17.09 -21.22 16.71
N PRO A 201 -16.96 -21.97 17.83
CA PRO A 201 -16.33 -21.45 19.05
C PRO A 201 -14.91 -20.89 18.85
N GLU A 202 -14.09 -21.49 17.98
CA GLU A 202 -12.70 -21.05 17.69
C GLU A 202 -12.58 -19.67 17.04
N CYS A 203 -13.67 -19.18 16.44
CA CYS A 203 -13.75 -17.84 15.87
C CYS A 203 -14.83 -16.99 16.53
N HIS A 204 -15.27 -17.37 17.73
CA HIS A 204 -16.34 -16.68 18.47
C HIS A 204 -17.60 -16.46 17.61
N GLN A 205 -17.99 -17.49 16.85
CA GLN A 205 -19.13 -17.47 15.93
C GLN A 205 -19.06 -16.42 14.81
N GLN A 206 -17.89 -15.85 14.53
CA GLN A 206 -17.74 -14.85 13.46
C GLN A 206 -17.53 -15.47 12.07
N GLY A 207 -16.99 -16.69 12.01
CA GLY A 207 -16.57 -17.36 10.77
C GLY A 207 -15.24 -16.87 10.19
N TYR A 208 -14.61 -15.89 10.85
CA TYR A 208 -13.32 -15.31 10.47
C TYR A 208 -12.36 -15.27 11.67
N ARG A 209 -11.06 -15.37 11.43
CA ARG A 209 -10.02 -15.21 12.45
C ARG A 209 -8.77 -14.59 11.84
N GLY A 210 -8.46 -13.36 12.24
CA GLY A 210 -7.35 -12.59 11.69
C GLY A 210 -7.71 -11.84 10.39
N ARG A 211 -6.72 -11.16 9.82
CA ARG A 211 -6.84 -10.33 8.63
C ARG A 211 -5.61 -10.51 7.74
N THR A 212 -5.76 -10.29 6.45
CA THR A 212 -4.68 -10.25 5.47
C THR A 212 -4.90 -9.09 4.52
N GLY A 213 -3.83 -8.52 3.95
CA GLY A 213 -3.94 -7.41 3.01
C GLY A 213 -4.27 -7.88 1.61
N ILE A 214 -5.07 -7.15 0.85
CA ILE A 214 -5.12 -7.25 -0.61
C ILE A 214 -4.44 -6.01 -1.19
N TYR A 215 -3.72 -6.21 -2.28
CA TYR A 215 -2.74 -5.24 -2.77
C TYR A 215 -2.89 -4.95 -4.26
N GLU A 216 -2.61 -3.71 -4.62
CA GLU A 216 -2.33 -3.29 -5.99
C GLU A 216 -1.04 -2.49 -6.00
N LEU A 217 -0.01 -3.01 -6.65
CA LEU A 217 1.26 -2.31 -6.82
C LEU A 217 1.40 -1.81 -8.26
N VAL A 218 1.47 -0.50 -8.42
CA VAL A 218 1.73 0.19 -9.68
C VAL A 218 3.15 0.73 -9.67
N ILE A 219 3.99 0.24 -10.59
CA ILE A 219 5.37 0.70 -10.77
C ILE A 219 5.44 1.74 -11.89
N PHE A 220 6.31 2.73 -11.73
CA PHE A 220 6.44 3.86 -12.66
C PHE A 220 7.57 3.59 -13.67
N ASP A 221 7.23 2.79 -14.69
CA ASP A 221 8.06 2.59 -15.87
C ASP A 221 8.10 3.82 -16.78
N ASP A 222 8.94 3.82 -17.81
CA ASP A 222 9.14 4.98 -18.70
C ASP A 222 7.84 5.47 -19.34
N LYS A 223 6.93 4.54 -19.68
CA LYS A 223 5.63 4.88 -20.25
C LYS A 223 4.71 5.51 -19.20
N MET A 224 4.62 4.97 -17.99
CA MET A 224 3.87 5.59 -16.89
C MET A 224 4.39 6.99 -16.58
N ARG A 225 5.71 7.16 -16.54
CA ARG A 225 6.35 8.46 -16.32
C ARG A 225 5.98 9.47 -17.39
N THR A 226 6.01 9.07 -18.66
CA THR A 226 5.60 9.91 -19.79
C THR A 226 4.12 10.31 -19.68
N LEU A 227 3.26 9.37 -19.31
CA LEU A 227 1.84 9.61 -19.12
C LEU A 227 1.58 10.64 -18.00
N VAL A 228 2.26 10.49 -16.86
CA VAL A 228 2.19 11.44 -15.75
C VAL A 228 2.73 12.82 -16.15
N HIS A 229 3.87 12.87 -16.83
CA HIS A 229 4.48 14.12 -17.30
C HIS A 229 3.53 14.92 -18.21
N ASN A 230 2.84 14.22 -19.12
CA ASN A 230 1.90 14.83 -20.05
C ASN A 230 0.54 15.19 -19.41
N GLY A 231 0.34 14.92 -18.12
CA GLY A 231 -0.90 15.20 -17.42
C GLY A 231 -2.10 14.45 -17.98
N VAL A 232 -1.90 13.22 -18.48
CA VAL A 232 -3.03 12.44 -19.01
C VAL A 232 -4.00 12.04 -17.91
N GLY A 233 -5.28 11.88 -18.26
CA GLY A 233 -6.33 11.55 -17.31
C GLY A 233 -6.15 10.17 -16.65
N GLU A 234 -6.74 10.02 -15.47
CA GLU A 234 -6.64 8.83 -14.62
C GLU A 234 -7.01 7.52 -15.34
N GLN A 235 -7.98 7.56 -16.27
CA GLN A 235 -8.36 6.37 -17.05
C GLN A 235 -7.22 5.81 -17.92
N GLU A 236 -6.41 6.69 -18.51
CA GLU A 236 -5.28 6.28 -19.35
C GLU A 236 -4.14 5.70 -18.49
N LEU A 237 -3.86 6.34 -17.36
CA LEU A 237 -2.92 5.84 -16.36
C LEU A 237 -3.34 4.47 -15.84
N LEU A 238 -4.62 4.29 -15.50
CA LEU A 238 -5.18 3.02 -15.06
C LEU A 238 -5.05 1.95 -16.13
N ARG A 239 -5.36 2.26 -17.40
CA ARG A 239 -5.23 1.30 -18.50
C ARG A 239 -3.79 0.81 -18.65
N HIS A 240 -2.82 1.72 -18.54
CA HIS A 240 -1.41 1.33 -18.55
C HIS A 240 -1.02 0.51 -17.31
N ALA A 241 -1.44 0.92 -16.11
CA ALA A 241 -1.20 0.17 -14.87
C ALA A 241 -1.75 -1.28 -14.94
N ARG A 242 -2.95 -1.47 -15.52
CA ARG A 242 -3.55 -2.79 -15.74
C ARG A 242 -2.75 -3.66 -16.74
N SER A 243 -2.03 -3.05 -17.67
CA SER A 243 -1.15 -3.81 -18.58
C SER A 243 0.11 -4.35 -17.89
N LEU A 244 0.51 -3.74 -16.76
CA LEU A 244 1.70 -4.14 -16.01
C LEU A 244 1.40 -5.18 -14.93
N GLY A 245 0.19 -5.20 -14.37
CA GLY A 245 -0.14 -6.06 -13.23
C GLY A 245 -1.62 -6.18 -12.88
N PRO A 246 -1.93 -7.00 -11.85
CA PRO A 246 -3.29 -7.19 -11.34
C PRO A 246 -3.80 -5.95 -10.58
N SER A 247 -5.12 -5.78 -10.56
CA SER A 247 -5.80 -4.79 -9.71
C SER A 247 -5.94 -5.29 -8.27
N ILE A 248 -6.37 -4.42 -7.36
CA ILE A 248 -6.65 -4.83 -5.98
C ILE A 248 -7.78 -5.88 -5.91
N ARG A 249 -8.75 -5.80 -6.83
CA ARG A 249 -9.85 -6.77 -6.95
C ARG A 249 -9.36 -8.10 -7.53
N ASP A 250 -8.39 -8.09 -8.44
CA ASP A 250 -7.75 -9.32 -8.93
C ASP A 250 -6.99 -10.05 -7.82
N ASP A 251 -6.28 -9.30 -6.96
CA ASP A 251 -5.60 -9.89 -5.79
C ASP A 251 -6.61 -10.44 -4.77
N GLY A 252 -7.73 -9.72 -4.56
CA GLY A 252 -8.86 -10.23 -3.77
C GLY A 252 -9.44 -11.52 -4.34
N ARG A 253 -9.72 -11.56 -5.65
CA ARG A 253 -10.19 -12.76 -6.35
C ARG A 253 -9.26 -13.94 -6.15
N ARG A 254 -7.94 -13.73 -6.33
CA ARG A 254 -6.92 -14.76 -6.09
C ARG A 254 -7.07 -15.37 -4.69
N LYS A 255 -7.25 -14.54 -3.66
CA LYS A 255 -7.43 -15.01 -2.27
C LYS A 255 -8.74 -15.72 -2.00
N VAL A 256 -9.81 -15.39 -2.72
CA VAL A 256 -11.08 -16.13 -2.66
C VAL A 256 -10.88 -17.54 -3.19
N LEU A 257 -10.22 -17.66 -4.34
CA LEU A 257 -9.93 -18.96 -4.97
C LEU A 257 -8.96 -19.82 -4.15
N GLU A 258 -8.04 -19.19 -3.40
CA GLU A 258 -7.17 -19.86 -2.43
C GLU A 258 -7.91 -20.26 -1.12
N GLY A 259 -9.16 -19.86 -0.94
CA GLY A 259 -9.95 -20.13 0.27
C GLY A 259 -9.48 -19.37 1.50
N VAL A 260 -8.78 -18.25 1.31
CA VAL A 260 -8.25 -17.39 2.39
C VAL A 260 -9.31 -16.43 2.92
N THR A 261 -10.12 -15.86 2.03
CA THR A 261 -11.22 -14.93 2.34
C THR A 261 -12.46 -15.30 1.54
N THR A 262 -13.58 -14.63 1.78
CA THR A 262 -14.80 -14.79 0.99
C THR A 262 -14.94 -13.69 -0.08
N LEU A 263 -15.81 -13.94 -1.06
CA LEU A 263 -16.16 -12.95 -2.09
C LEU A 263 -16.80 -11.70 -1.46
N GLU A 264 -17.67 -11.88 -0.46
CA GLU A 264 -18.35 -10.78 0.22
C GLU A 264 -17.36 -9.83 0.89
N GLU A 265 -16.27 -10.36 1.47
CA GLU A 265 -15.20 -9.55 2.06
C GLU A 265 -14.46 -8.72 1.01
N VAL A 266 -14.12 -9.32 -0.13
CA VAL A 266 -13.45 -8.60 -1.22
C VAL A 266 -14.35 -7.47 -1.73
N LEU A 267 -15.60 -7.80 -2.07
CA LEU A 267 -16.55 -6.82 -2.57
C LEU A 267 -16.80 -5.69 -1.56
N ARG A 268 -16.85 -6.00 -0.25
CA ARG A 268 -17.04 -4.99 0.81
C ARG A 268 -15.94 -3.93 0.83
N VAL A 269 -14.68 -4.32 0.60
CA VAL A 269 -13.54 -3.40 0.72
C VAL A 269 -13.12 -2.75 -0.60
N THR A 270 -13.59 -3.27 -1.73
CA THR A 270 -13.31 -2.73 -3.08
C THR A 270 -14.53 -2.05 -3.73
N ARG A 271 -15.55 -1.63 -2.97
CA ARG A 271 -16.79 -1.06 -3.55
C ARG A 271 -16.58 0.25 -4.32
N GLU A 272 -15.52 0.98 -3.99
CA GLU A 272 -15.20 2.30 -4.55
C GLU A 272 -14.18 2.23 -5.70
N ASP A 273 -13.81 1.01 -6.13
CA ASP A 273 -12.87 0.73 -7.22
C ASP A 273 -13.58 0.28 -8.51
#